data_AF-C1MSU2-F1
#
_entry.id   AF-C1MSU2-F1
#
_cell.length_a   1.000
_cell.length_b   1.000
_cell.length_c   1.000
_cell.angle_alpha   90.00
_cell.angle_beta   90.00
_cell.angle_gamma   90.00
#
_symmetry.space_group_name_H-M   'P 1'
#
loop_
_entity.id
_entity.type
_entity.pdbx_description
1 polymer ?
#
loop_
_entity_poly.entity_id
_entity_poly.type
_entity_poly.pdbx_seq_one_letter_code
_entity_poly.pdbx_strand_id
1 'polypeptide(L)' 'MTTPTEADATTAFDEGCKSIKANDMELAIEKLARALEIRSALYGEQDIKTASAYYKYGCALFYKAQDE' A
#
# COMPACT_ATOMS: atom_id res chain seq x y z
N MET A 1 -22.57 -4.19 4.30
CA MET A 1 -21.22 -3.70 3.99
C MET A 1 -20.27 -4.86 4.20
N THR A 2 -19.60 -5.32 3.14
CA THR A 2 -18.63 -6.41 3.21
C THR A 2 -17.36 -5.87 3.86
N THR A 3 -16.94 -6.46 4.98
CA THR A 3 -15.69 -6.08 5.65
C THR A 3 -14.52 -6.40 4.71
N PRO A 4 -13.59 -5.46 4.45
CA PRO A 4 -12.41 -5.74 3.64
C PRO A 4 -11.60 -6.89 4.23
N THR A 5 -11.15 -7.79 3.37
CA THR A 5 -10.42 -9.02 3.74
C THR A 5 -8.92 -8.86 3.50
N GLU A 6 -8.10 -9.78 4.04
CA GLU A 6 -6.66 -9.79 3.74
C GLU A 6 -6.37 -10.02 2.25
N ALA A 7 -7.27 -10.69 1.53
CA ALA A 7 -7.15 -10.85 0.08
C ALA A 7 -7.27 -9.50 -0.65
N ASP A 8 -8.16 -8.62 -0.19
CA ASP A 8 -8.30 -7.26 -0.74
C ASP A 8 -7.05 -6.43 -0.46
N ALA A 9 -6.49 -6.54 0.76
CA ALA A 9 -5.24 -5.87 1.12
C ALA A 9 -4.06 -6.37 0.27
N THR A 10 -3.95 -7.68 0.07
CA THR A 10 -2.91 -8.29 -0.75
C THR A 10 -3.03 -7.85 -2.21
N THR A 11 -4.25 -7.83 -2.75
CA THR A 11 -4.50 -7.37 -4.12
C THR A 11 -4.09 -5.91 -4.30
N ALA A 12 -4.51 -5.03 -3.39
CA ALA A 12 -4.12 -3.62 -3.42
C ALA A 12 -2.60 -3.44 -3.26
N PHE A 13 -1.96 -4.23 -2.40
CA PHE A 13 -0.51 -4.18 -2.21
C PHE A 13 0.25 -4.58 -3.49
N ASP A 14 -0.18 -5.64 -4.16
CA ASP A 14 0.43 -6.13 -5.39
C ASP A 14 0.22 -5.14 -6.55
N GLU A 15 -0.97 -4.56 -6.67
CA GLU A 15 -1.25 -3.48 -7.63
C GLU A 15 -0.34 -2.29 -7.38
N GLY A 16 -0.23 -1.81 -6.13
CA GLY A 16 0.64 -0.71 -5.79
C GLY A 16 2.11 -0.98 -6.11
N CYS A 17 2.59 -2.21 -5.84
CA CYS A 17 3.93 -2.63 -6.22
C CYS A 17 4.15 -2.67 -7.74
N LYS A 18 3.13 -3.03 -8.52
CA LYS A 18 3.18 -2.99 -10.00
C LYS A 18 3.22 -1.54 -10.49
N SER A 19 2.44 -0.64 -9.89
CA SER A 19 2.43 0.78 -10.26
C SER A 19 3.76 1.47 -10.00
N ILE A 20 4.46 1.15 -8.88
CA ILE A 20 5.85 1.61 -8.66
C ILE A 20 6.76 1.20 -9.84
N LYS A 21 6.66 -0.04 -10.30
CA LYS A 21 7.47 -0.54 -11.43
C LYS A 21 7.10 0.13 -12.76
N ALA A 22 5.86 0.60 -12.90
CA ALA A 22 5.37 1.33 -14.07
C ALA A 22 5.65 2.83 -14.01
N ASN A 23 6.35 3.32 -12.98
CA ASN A 23 6.56 4.73 -12.68
C ASN A 23 5.26 5.54 -12.45
N ASP A 24 4.16 4.88 -12.09
CA ASP A 24 2.90 5.52 -11.73
C ASP A 24 2.82 5.65 -10.21
N MET A 25 3.43 6.72 -9.68
CA MET A 25 3.50 6.93 -8.24
C MET A 25 2.16 7.34 -7.64
N GLU A 26 1.27 7.99 -8.40
CA GLU A 26 -0.04 8.38 -7.90
C GLU A 26 -0.91 7.16 -7.62
N LEU A 27 -0.99 6.24 -8.59
CA LEU A 27 -1.72 4.98 -8.40
C LEU A 27 -1.04 4.09 -7.35
N ALA A 28 0.30 4.07 -7.31
CA ALA A 28 1.03 3.33 -6.28
C ALA A 28 0.66 3.80 -4.87
N ILE A 29 0.66 5.12 -4.62
CA ILE A 29 0.30 5.74 -3.35
C ILE A 29 -1.13 5.35 -2.96
N GLU A 30 -2.09 5.48 -3.87
CA GLU A 30 -3.49 5.13 -3.60
C GLU A 30 -3.64 3.66 -3.17
N LYS A 31 -3.06 2.74 -3.95
CA LYS A 31 -3.20 1.30 -3.72
C LYS A 31 -2.48 0.84 -2.47
N LEU A 32 -1.29 1.36 -2.19
CA LEU A 32 -0.53 1.03 -0.99
C LEU A 32 -1.17 1.63 0.27
N ALA A 33 -1.74 2.84 0.19
CA ALA A 33 -2.53 3.41 1.27
C ALA A 33 -3.75 2.53 1.59
N ARG A 34 -4.45 2.02 0.57
CA ARG A 34 -5.59 1.12 0.77
C ARG A 34 -5.17 -0.21 1.41
N ALA A 35 -4.07 -0.81 0.95
CA ALA A 35 -3.53 -2.02 1.56
C ALA A 35 -3.15 -1.81 3.03
N LEU A 36 -2.55 -0.65 3.33
CA LEU A 36 -2.15 -0.25 4.67
C LEU A 36 -3.34 -0.07 5.60
N GLU A 37 -4.40 0.62 5.14
CA GLU A 37 -5.64 0.84 5.89
C GLU A 37 -6.27 -0.50 6.28
N ILE A 38 -6.40 -1.43 5.32
CA ILE A 38 -7.01 -2.74 5.58
C ILE A 38 -6.15 -3.55 6.56
N ARG A 39 -4.82 -3.64 6.35
CA ARG A 39 -3.94 -4.40 7.24
C ARG A 39 -3.88 -3.82 8.65
N SER A 40 -3.90 -2.49 8.77
CA SER A 40 -3.97 -1.81 10.07
C SER A 40 -5.29 -2.10 10.79
N ALA A 41 -6.41 -2.17 10.05
CA ALA A 41 -7.71 -2.54 10.62
C ALA A 41 -7.80 -4.02 11.02
N LEU A 42 -7.15 -4.93 10.28
CA LEU A 42 -7.20 -6.38 10.54
C LEU A 42 -6.22 -6.85 11.63
N TYR A 43 -5.01 -6.30 11.65
CA TYR A 43 -3.92 -6.78 12.50
C TYR A 43 -3.42 -5.75 13.51
N GLY A 44 -3.68 -4.46 13.28
CA GLY A 44 -3.09 -3.36 14.02
C GLY A 44 -1.88 -2.74 13.32
N GLU A 45 -1.61 -1.49 13.66
CA GLU A 45 -0.54 -0.69 13.04
C GLU A 45 0.86 -1.22 13.33
N GLN A 46 1.05 -1.88 14.47
CA GLN A 46 2.34 -2.42 14.92
C GLN A 46 2.57 -3.90 14.55
N ASP A 47 1.61 -4.55 13.86
CA ASP A 47 1.80 -5.92 13.42
C ASP A 47 2.80 -5.99 12.25
N ILE A 48 3.65 -7.02 12.27
CA ILE A 48 4.67 -7.25 11.24
C ILE A 48 4.08 -7.38 9.83
N LYS A 49 2.81 -7.83 9.70
CA LYS A 49 2.12 -7.92 8.41
C LYS A 49 1.87 -6.54 7.79
N THR A 50 1.65 -5.53 8.63
CA THR A 50 1.42 -4.13 8.22
C THR A 50 2.72 -3.43 7.80
N ALA A 51 3.87 -3.85 8.34
CA ALA A 51 5.18 -3.25 8.07
C ALA A 51 5.54 -3.19 6.58
N SER A 52 5.19 -4.23 5.83
CA SER A 52 5.45 -4.28 4.37
C SER A 52 4.72 -3.18 3.60
N ALA A 53 3.47 -2.89 3.97
CA ALA A 53 2.65 -1.86 3.35
C ALA A 53 3.22 -0.46 3.66
N TYR A 54 3.60 -0.19 4.91
CA TYR A 54 4.27 1.06 5.30
C TYR A 54 5.54 1.31 4.49
N TYR A 55 6.42 0.30 4.40
CA TYR A 55 7.68 0.45 3.68
C TYR A 55 7.46 0.82 2.21
N LYS A 56 6.59 0.08 1.52
CA LYS A 56 6.30 0.34 0.11
C LYS A 56 5.60 1.67 -0.11
N TYR A 57 4.68 2.03 0.78
CA TYR A 57 3.98 3.32 0.72
C TYR A 57 4.96 4.49 0.86
N GLY A 58 5.88 4.41 1.82
CA GLY A 58 6.96 5.39 1.99
C GLY A 58 7.86 5.49 0.75
N CYS A 59 8.22 4.36 0.13
CA CYS A 59 8.98 4.39 -1.14
C CYS A 59 8.22 5.14 -2.23
N ALA A 60 6.93 4.88 -2.41
CA ALA A 60 6.13 5.55 -3.44
C ALA A 60 6.06 7.07 -3.23
N LEU A 61 5.87 7.52 -1.98
CA LEU A 61 5.90 8.95 -1.63
C LEU A 61 7.27 9.58 -1.91
N PHE A 62 8.35 8.90 -1.54
CA PHE A 62 9.72 9.38 -1.77
C PHE A 62 10.06 9.49 -3.26
N TYR A 63 9.60 8.53 -4.09
CA TYR A 63 9.79 8.61 -5.54
C TYR A 63 8.95 9.73 -6.16
N LYS A 64 7.69 9.89 -5.75
CA LYS A 64 6.85 11.01 -6.22
C LYS A 64 7.51 12.37 -5.95
N ALA A 65 8.06 12.55 -4.75
CA ALA A 65 8.69 13.80 -4.35
C ALA A 65 10.02 14.12 -5.07
N GLN A 66 10.65 13.14 -5.74
CA GLN A 66 11.86 13.36 -6.55
C GLN A 66 11.55 13.72 -8.00
N ASP A 67 10.36 13.36 -8.49
CA ASP A 67 9.90 13.69 -9.85
C ASP A 67 9.25 15.10 -9.92
N GLU A 68 9.06 15.77 -8.77
CA GLU A 68 8.61 17.18 -8.65
C GLU A 68 9.79 18.16 -8.61
#